data_AF-A0A7S1UVY0-F1
#
_entry.id   AF-A0A7S1UVY0-F1
#
_cell.length_a   1.000
_cell.length_b   1.000
_cell.length_c   1.000
_cell.angle_alpha   90.00
_cell.angle_beta   90.00
_cell.angle_gamma   90.00
#
_symmetry.space_group_name_H-M   'P 1'
#
loop_
_entity.id
_entity.type
_entity.pdbx_description
1 polymer ?
#
loop_
_entity_poly.entity_id
_entity_poly.type
_entity_poly.pdbx_seq_one_letter_code
_entity_poly.pdbx_strand_id
1 'polypeptide(L)'
;AKPDIVGCNAILNACIYSKKPMVKSDEAIMTAIEVFEHFRTSAPTYGFPNEDTYTFMMFAIHRLMDFGEKRMDLAETTFWYGADAGHVSKTFIYHLRDSVSKERLTKMLGDIVAFDSGSQLKFNYDKVPEEWRRFVKPERND
;
A
#
# COMPACT_ATOMS: atom_id res chain seq x y z
N ALA A 1 15.81 -1.26 22.27
CA ALA A 1 15.00 -0.22 21.60
C ALA A 1 13.53 -0.62 21.71
N LYS A 2 12.61 0.32 21.92
CA LYS A 2 11.17 0.02 21.76
C LYS A 2 10.85 0.04 20.25
N PRO A 3 9.97 -0.84 19.75
CA PRO A 3 9.46 -0.70 18.40
C PRO A 3 8.86 0.69 18.24
N ASP A 4 9.24 1.38 17.16
CA ASP A 4 8.66 2.65 16.75
C ASP A 4 8.36 2.61 15.25
N ILE A 5 7.74 3.67 14.74
CA ILE A 5 7.40 3.79 13.32
C ILE A 5 8.61 3.64 12.39
N VAL A 6 9.79 4.08 12.83
CA VAL A 6 11.03 3.97 12.06
C VAL A 6 11.43 2.51 11.93
N GLY A 7 11.37 1.74 13.03
CA GLY A 7 11.63 0.31 13.02
C GLY A 7 10.65 -0.47 12.14
N CYS A 8 9.35 -0.19 12.25
CA CYS A 8 8.33 -0.82 11.41
C CYS A 8 8.60 -0.58 9.92
N ASN A 9 8.78 0.68 9.54
CA ASN A 9 9.02 1.07 8.15
C ASN A 9 10.35 0.51 7.61
N ALA A 10 11.39 0.41 8.45
CA ALA A 10 12.65 -0.21 8.07
C ALA A 10 12.49 -1.71 7.74
N ILE A 11 11.70 -2.46 8.51
CA ILE A 11 11.46 -3.88 8.25
C ILE A 11 10.65 -4.06 6.96
N LEU A 12 9.56 -3.30 6.78
CA LEU A 12 8.76 -3.34 5.55
C LEU A 12 9.64 -3.05 4.32
N ASN A 13 10.48 -2.02 4.39
CA ASN A 13 11.41 -1.69 3.33
C ASN A 13 12.44 -2.79 3.06
N ALA A 14 12.97 -3.44 4.10
CA ALA A 14 13.88 -4.56 3.96
C ALA A 14 13.24 -5.77 3.25
N CYS A 15 11.97 -6.06 3.52
CA CYS A 15 11.22 -7.11 2.84
C CYS A 15 11.13 -6.84 1.33
N ILE A 16 10.76 -5.61 0.94
CA ILE A 16 10.61 -5.17 -0.47
C ILE A 16 11.91 -5.37 -1.27
N TYR A 17 13.07 -5.08 -0.66
CA TYR A 17 14.38 -5.10 -1.32
C TYR A 17 15.20 -6.36 -1.04
N SER A 18 14.63 -7.39 -0.40
CA SER A 18 15.30 -8.67 -0.22
C SER A 18 15.71 -9.30 -1.57
N LYS A 19 16.96 -9.76 -1.67
CA LYS A 19 17.51 -10.38 -2.91
C LYS A 19 16.79 -11.71 -3.18
N LYS A 20 15.99 -11.77 -4.25
CA LYS A 20 15.17 -12.94 -4.65
C LYS A 20 16.03 -14.18 -4.97
N PRO A 21 15.81 -15.29 -4.25
CA PRO A 21 15.20 -16.47 -4.85
C PRO A 21 13.73 -16.60 -4.43
N MET A 22 12.86 -17.16 -5.29
CA MET A 22 11.40 -17.28 -5.10
C MET A 22 10.98 -17.73 -3.70
N VAL A 23 11.70 -18.71 -3.12
CA VAL A 23 11.42 -19.26 -1.78
C VAL A 23 11.49 -18.21 -0.66
N LYS A 24 12.31 -17.17 -0.82
CA LYS A 24 12.42 -16.07 0.16
C LYS A 24 11.33 -15.01 0.00
N SER A 25 10.55 -15.06 -1.08
CA SER A 25 9.46 -14.10 -1.33
C SER A 25 8.30 -14.34 -0.37
N ASP A 26 7.96 -15.62 -0.12
CA ASP A 26 6.89 -16.02 0.78
C ASP A 26 7.21 -15.66 2.25
N GLU A 27 8.45 -15.91 2.69
CA GLU A 27 8.89 -15.52 4.03
C GLU A 27 8.90 -13.99 4.22
N ALA A 28 9.35 -13.25 3.19
CA ALA A 28 9.40 -11.80 3.23
C ALA A 28 8.00 -11.17 3.28
N ILE A 29 7.03 -11.69 2.51
CA ILE A 29 5.66 -11.18 2.57
C ILE A 29 4.96 -11.55 3.87
N MET A 30 5.15 -12.77 4.40
CA MET A 30 4.61 -13.15 5.70
C MET A 30 5.14 -12.25 6.81
N THR A 31 6.45 -11.98 6.81
CA THR A 31 7.06 -11.03 7.75
C THR A 31 6.48 -9.62 7.60
N ALA A 32 6.28 -9.15 6.37
CA ALA A 32 5.70 -7.82 6.13
C ALA A 32 4.25 -7.73 6.66
N ILE A 33 3.43 -8.76 6.43
CA ILE A 33 2.06 -8.86 6.95
C ILE A 33 2.07 -8.83 8.47
N GLU A 34 2.86 -9.69 9.12
CA GLU A 34 2.92 -9.80 10.57
C GLU A 34 3.33 -8.47 11.23
N VAL A 35 4.36 -7.82 10.69
CA VAL A 35 4.86 -6.53 11.22
C VAL A 35 3.82 -5.43 11.00
N PHE A 36 3.22 -5.35 9.82
CA PHE A 36 2.19 -4.37 9.51
C PHE A 36 0.97 -4.53 10.43
N GLU A 37 0.44 -5.75 10.55
CA GLU A 37 -0.72 -6.03 11.39
C GLU A 37 -0.43 -5.79 12.86
N HIS A 38 0.72 -6.26 13.36
CA HIS A 38 1.13 -6.02 14.73
C HIS A 38 1.24 -4.52 15.03
N PHE A 39 1.88 -3.75 14.15
CA PHE A 39 2.05 -2.32 14.35
C PHE A 39 0.72 -1.55 14.32
N ARG A 40 -0.15 -1.86 13.35
CA ARG A 40 -1.48 -1.27 13.20
C ARG A 40 -2.37 -1.56 14.40
N THR A 41 -2.41 -2.81 14.86
CA THR A 41 -3.27 -3.25 15.97
C THR A 41 -2.74 -2.85 17.34
N SER A 42 -1.44 -2.60 17.48
CA SER A 42 -0.83 -2.18 18.74
C SER A 42 -0.87 -0.67 18.97
N ALA A 43 -1.36 0.12 18.00
CA ALA A 43 -1.48 1.56 18.14
C ALA A 43 -2.40 1.93 19.34
N PRO A 44 -2.03 2.93 20.17
CA PRO A 44 -0.91 3.86 20.01
C PRO A 44 0.42 3.42 20.66
N THR A 45 0.53 2.20 21.18
CA THR A 45 1.65 1.75 22.05
C THR A 45 3.04 1.99 21.47
N TYR A 46 3.20 1.80 20.16
CA TYR A 46 4.47 1.92 19.44
C TYR A 46 4.47 3.07 18.41
N GLY A 47 3.43 3.91 18.44
CA GLY A 47 3.13 4.91 17.41
C GLY A 47 1.93 4.53 16.56
N PHE A 48 1.76 5.25 15.44
CA PHE A 48 0.70 5.04 14.46
C PHE A 48 1.32 4.73 13.10
N PRO A 49 0.72 3.84 12.30
CA PRO A 49 1.04 3.74 10.87
C PRO A 49 0.93 5.10 10.19
N ASN A 50 1.87 5.40 9.28
CA ASN A 50 1.84 6.62 8.46
C ASN A 50 1.76 6.29 6.96
N GLU A 51 1.81 7.33 6.14
CA GLU A 51 1.84 7.23 4.67
C GLU A 51 2.87 6.22 4.16
N ASP A 52 4.09 6.25 4.72
CA ASP A 52 5.16 5.33 4.32
C ASP A 52 4.82 3.88 4.70
N THR A 53 4.24 3.65 5.89
CA THR A 53 3.83 2.31 6.34
C THR A 53 2.86 1.65 5.38
N TYR A 54 1.80 2.37 5.00
CA TYR A 54 0.78 1.87 4.07
C TYR A 54 1.36 1.70 2.65
N THR A 55 2.17 2.64 2.20
CA THR A 55 2.81 2.59 0.87
C THR A 55 3.77 1.41 0.76
N PHE A 56 4.59 1.16 1.78
CA PHE A 56 5.51 0.04 1.82
C PHE A 56 4.77 -1.29 1.89
N MET A 57 3.68 -1.38 2.67
CA MET A 57 2.86 -2.60 2.68
C MET A 57 2.27 -2.90 1.29
N MET A 58 1.69 -1.89 0.63
CA MET A 58 1.16 -2.05 -0.74
C MET A 58 2.26 -2.42 -1.74
N PHE A 59 3.46 -1.85 -1.62
CA PHE A 59 4.59 -2.20 -2.47
C PHE A 59 5.09 -3.63 -2.20
N ALA A 60 5.10 -4.08 -0.95
CA ALA A 60 5.44 -5.46 -0.60
C ALA A 60 4.45 -6.45 -1.24
N ILE A 61 3.15 -6.18 -1.17
CA ILE A 61 2.10 -6.97 -1.84
C ILE A 61 2.35 -7.02 -3.34
N HIS A 62 2.61 -5.87 -3.96
CA HIS A 62 2.90 -5.79 -5.40
C HIS A 62 4.09 -6.65 -5.82
N ARG A 63 5.18 -6.59 -5.04
CA ARG A 63 6.49 -7.07 -5.45
C ARG A 63 6.78 -8.51 -5.07
N LEU A 64 6.21 -8.97 -3.95
CA LEU A 64 6.52 -10.24 -3.32
C LEU A 64 5.45 -11.32 -3.55
N MET A 65 4.24 -10.95 -3.95
CA MET A 65 3.16 -11.91 -4.25
C MET A 65 2.96 -12.08 -5.74
N ASP A 66 2.77 -13.33 -6.17
CA ASP A 66 2.31 -13.63 -7.52
C ASP A 66 0.91 -13.05 -7.74
N PHE A 67 0.63 -12.68 -9.00
CA PHE A 67 -0.67 -12.13 -9.36
C PHE A 67 -1.76 -13.21 -9.25
N GLY A 68 -2.76 -12.97 -8.41
CA GLY A 68 -3.87 -13.90 -8.15
C GLY A 68 -4.77 -13.41 -7.03
N GLU A 69 -5.87 -14.13 -6.76
CA GLU A 69 -6.92 -13.71 -5.83
C GLU A 69 -6.39 -13.29 -4.45
N LYS A 70 -5.50 -14.08 -3.84
CA LYS A 70 -4.93 -13.78 -2.52
C LYS A 70 -4.21 -12.43 -2.47
N ARG A 71 -3.47 -12.10 -3.53
CA ARG A 71 -2.78 -10.80 -3.65
C ARG A 71 -3.80 -9.67 -3.76
N MET A 72 -4.83 -9.87 -4.58
CA MET A 72 -5.86 -8.86 -4.80
C MET A 72 -6.69 -8.60 -3.54
N ASP A 73 -7.06 -9.65 -2.81
CA ASP A 73 -7.82 -9.54 -1.55
C ASP A 73 -7.00 -8.80 -0.47
N LEU A 74 -5.71 -9.11 -0.36
CA LEU A 74 -4.82 -8.43 0.59
C LEU A 74 -4.55 -6.97 0.18
N ALA A 75 -4.40 -6.69 -1.12
CA ALA A 75 -4.28 -5.33 -1.63
C ALA A 75 -5.55 -4.52 -1.35
N GLU A 76 -6.73 -5.08 -1.61
CA GLU A 76 -8.01 -4.44 -1.34
C GLU A 76 -8.20 -4.14 0.15
N THR A 77 -7.87 -5.11 1.01
CA THR A 77 -7.90 -4.93 2.48
C THR A 77 -6.94 -3.82 2.92
N THR A 78 -5.70 -3.83 2.42
CA THR A 78 -4.68 -2.82 2.75
C THR A 78 -5.09 -1.43 2.26
N PHE A 79 -5.73 -1.33 1.09
CA PHE A 79 -6.30 -0.09 0.59
C PHE A 79 -7.34 0.47 1.55
N TRP A 80 -8.29 -0.33 2.01
CA TRP A 80 -9.32 0.16 2.92
C TRP A 80 -8.74 0.59 4.28
N TYR A 81 -7.72 -0.10 4.78
CA TYR A 81 -6.99 0.36 5.96
C TYR A 81 -6.27 1.70 5.76
N GLY A 82 -5.65 1.92 4.59
CA GLY A 82 -5.00 3.18 4.27
C GLY A 82 -6.00 4.33 4.06
N ALA A 83 -7.14 4.03 3.43
CA ALA A 83 -8.23 4.96 3.17
C ALA A 83 -8.90 5.42 4.47
N ASP A 84 -9.24 4.49 5.36
CA ASP A 84 -9.81 4.82 6.68
C ASP A 84 -8.84 5.63 7.54
N ALA A 85 -7.54 5.33 7.45
CA ALA A 85 -6.51 6.04 8.18
C ALA A 85 -6.09 7.39 7.55
N GLY A 86 -6.56 7.71 6.34
CA GLY A 86 -6.26 8.98 5.65
C GLY A 86 -4.87 9.08 5.03
N HIS A 87 -4.31 7.95 4.58
CA HIS A 87 -2.93 7.82 4.10
C HIS A 87 -2.81 7.32 2.63
N VAL A 88 -3.84 7.50 1.81
CA VAL A 88 -3.84 7.10 0.38
C VAL A 88 -3.12 8.14 -0.47
N SER A 89 -1.82 7.93 -0.71
CA SER A 89 -0.99 8.77 -1.60
C SER A 89 -1.05 8.35 -3.07
N LYS A 90 -0.47 9.16 -3.97
CA LYS A 90 -0.32 8.76 -5.39
C LYS A 90 0.51 7.49 -5.54
N THR A 91 1.63 7.40 -4.82
CA THR A 91 2.51 6.22 -4.80
C THR A 91 1.77 4.97 -4.32
N PHE A 92 0.95 5.11 -3.28
CA PHE A 92 0.08 4.04 -2.81
C PHE A 92 -0.85 3.54 -3.93
N ILE A 93 -1.53 4.45 -4.64
CA ILE A 93 -2.45 4.13 -5.74
C ILE A 93 -1.72 3.45 -6.90
N TYR A 94 -0.49 3.85 -7.23
CA TYR A 94 0.31 3.19 -8.27
C TYR A 94 0.59 1.72 -7.93
N HIS A 95 1.00 1.43 -6.69
CA HIS A 95 1.22 0.04 -6.26
C HIS A 95 -0.07 -0.76 -6.16
N LEU A 96 -1.19 -0.12 -5.78
CA LEU A 96 -2.51 -0.74 -5.80
C LEU A 96 -2.90 -1.13 -7.23
N ARG A 97 -2.75 -0.22 -8.20
CA ARG A 97 -3.04 -0.48 -9.63
C ARG A 97 -2.36 -1.75 -10.10
N ASP A 98 -1.09 -1.90 -9.75
CA ASP A 98 -0.28 -3.00 -10.24
C ASP A 98 -0.59 -4.31 -9.47
N SER A 99 -1.37 -4.25 -8.38
CA SER A 99 -1.70 -5.35 -7.48
C SER A 99 -3.09 -5.93 -7.60
N VAL A 100 -3.99 -5.27 -8.32
CA VAL A 100 -5.35 -5.75 -8.57
C VAL A 100 -5.66 -5.78 -10.06
N SER A 101 -6.70 -6.52 -10.45
CA SER A 101 -7.21 -6.44 -11.83
C SER A 101 -7.83 -5.07 -12.10
N LYS A 102 -7.95 -4.72 -13.38
CA LYS A 102 -8.58 -3.46 -13.81
C LYS A 102 -10.03 -3.38 -13.32
N GLU A 103 -10.76 -4.48 -13.36
CA GLU A 103 -12.15 -4.58 -12.92
C GLU A 103 -12.26 -4.32 -11.42
N ARG A 104 -11.41 -4.96 -10.59
CA ARG A 104 -11.36 -4.72 -9.14
C ARG A 104 -10.97 -3.29 -8.82
N LEU A 105 -9.95 -2.76 -9.48
CA LEU A 105 -9.51 -1.38 -9.31
C LEU A 105 -10.64 -0.38 -9.60
N THR A 106 -11.35 -0.58 -10.70
CA THR A 106 -12.49 0.27 -11.10
C THR A 106 -13.62 0.18 -10.08
N LYS A 107 -13.89 -1.03 -9.56
CA LYS A 107 -14.89 -1.23 -8.51
C LYS A 107 -14.53 -0.51 -7.21
N MET A 108 -13.26 -0.50 -6.82
CA MET A 108 -12.78 0.13 -5.59
C MET A 108 -12.73 1.66 -5.70
N LEU A 109 -12.24 2.18 -6.82
CA LEU A 109 -11.89 3.59 -6.97
C LEU A 109 -12.92 4.41 -7.77
N GLY A 110 -13.84 3.75 -8.48
CA GLY A 110 -14.89 4.41 -9.26
C GLY A 110 -14.34 5.50 -10.17
N ASP A 111 -14.89 6.71 -10.03
CA ASP A 111 -14.60 7.88 -10.87
C ASP A 111 -13.20 8.49 -10.69
N ILE A 112 -12.42 8.00 -9.72
CA ILE A 112 -11.00 8.37 -9.52
C ILE A 112 -10.16 7.81 -10.68
N VAL A 113 -10.56 6.67 -11.24
CA VAL A 113 -9.89 6.03 -12.37
C VAL A 113 -10.34 6.71 -13.66
N ALA A 114 -9.42 7.40 -14.34
CA ALA A 114 -9.62 7.90 -15.69
C ALA A 114 -8.98 6.95 -16.70
N PHE A 115 -9.74 6.56 -17.71
CA PHE A 115 -9.21 5.81 -18.85
C PHE A 115 -8.81 6.80 -19.94
N ASP A 116 -7.54 6.84 -20.31
CA ASP A 116 -7.16 7.48 -21.57
C ASP A 116 -7.51 6.54 -22.73
N SER A 117 -7.88 7.15 -23.84
CA SER A 117 -8.18 6.55 -25.16
C SER A 117 -7.11 5.57 -25.69
N GLY A 118 -5.92 5.54 -25.08
CA GLY A 118 -4.78 4.69 -25.44
C GLY A 118 -4.44 3.57 -24.46
N SER A 119 -5.38 3.07 -23.64
CA SER A 119 -5.20 1.96 -22.68
C SER A 119 -4.32 2.22 -21.46
N GLN A 120 -3.74 3.42 -21.32
CA GLN A 120 -3.07 3.84 -20.10
C GLN A 120 -4.08 4.33 -19.06
N LEU A 121 -4.01 3.72 -17.87
CA LEU A 121 -4.84 4.09 -16.73
C LEU A 121 -4.24 5.34 -16.08
N LYS A 122 -4.99 6.46 -16.13
CA LYS A 122 -4.63 7.71 -15.49
C LYS A 122 -5.45 7.86 -14.20
N PHE A 123 -4.82 8.31 -13.12
CA PHE A 123 -5.52 8.59 -11.88
C PHE A 123 -5.75 10.08 -11.76
N ASN A 124 -7.01 10.47 -11.56
CA ASN A 124 -7.32 11.84 -11.17
C ASN A 124 -7.24 11.92 -9.64
N TYR A 125 -6.05 12.23 -9.12
CA TYR A 125 -5.83 12.31 -7.69
C TYR A 125 -6.65 13.41 -7.01
N ASP A 126 -7.05 14.46 -7.75
CA ASP A 126 -7.90 15.52 -7.22
C ASP A 126 -9.31 15.03 -6.88
N LYS A 127 -9.73 13.89 -7.45
CA LYS A 127 -10.99 13.22 -7.12
C LYS A 127 -10.88 12.24 -5.95
N VAL A 128 -9.68 12.01 -5.41
CA VAL A 128 -9.52 11.16 -4.22
C VAL A 128 -10.18 11.88 -3.03
N PRO A 129 -11.12 11.21 -2.32
CA PRO A 129 -11.79 11.80 -1.15
C PRO A 129 -10.80 12.36 -0.15
N GLU A 130 -11.08 13.53 0.41
CA GLU A 130 -10.16 14.23 1.32
C GLU A 130 -9.86 13.39 2.55
N GLU A 131 -10.87 12.67 3.06
CA GLU A 131 -10.74 11.75 4.19
C GLU A 131 -9.70 10.65 3.94
N TRP A 132 -9.56 10.18 2.70
CA TRP A 132 -8.59 9.13 2.34
C TRP A 132 -7.17 9.66 2.25
N ARG A 133 -6.99 10.97 2.07
CA ARG A 133 -5.67 11.61 1.88
C ARG A 133 -5.36 12.69 2.93
N ARG A 134 -6.10 12.71 4.04
CA ARG A 134 -6.04 13.76 5.08
C ARG A 134 -4.65 14.02 5.61
N PHE A 135 -3.82 12.98 5.67
CA PHE A 135 -2.47 13.03 6.24
C PHE A 135 -1.36 12.80 5.21
N VAL A 136 -1.70 12.79 3.93
CA VAL A 136 -0.72 12.68 2.84
C VAL A 136 -0.01 14.02 2.71
N LYS A 137 1.32 13.99 2.69
CA LYS A 137 2.09 15.22 2.50
C LYS A 137 1.88 15.74 1.08
N PRO A 138 1.77 17.07 0.88
CA PRO A 138 1.79 17.63 -0.47
C PRO A 138 3.10 17.23 -1.16
N GLU A 139 3.02 16.62 -2.33
CA GLU A 139 4.19 16.39 -3.17
C GLU A 139 4.80 17.76 -3.50
N ARG A 140 6.09 17.95 -3.19
CA ARG A 140 6.80 19.14 -3.67
C ARG A 140 7.02 18.96 -5.17
N ASN A 141 6.55 19.93 -5.95
CA ASN A 141 6.89 20.02 -7.36
C ASN A 141 8.32 20.59 -7.45
N ASP A 142 9.32 19.72 -7.33
CA ASP A 142 10.73 20.02 -7.56
C ASP A 142 11.06 19.80 -9.06
#